data_AF-A0A960UPJ4-F1
#
_entry.id   AF-A0A960UPJ4-F1
#
_cell.length_a   1.000
_cell.length_b   1.000
_cell.length_c   1.000
_cell.angle_alpha   90.00
_cell.angle_beta   90.00
_cell.angle_gamma   90.00
#
_symmetry.space_group_name_H-M   'P 1'
#
loop_
_entity.id
_entity.type
_entity.pdbx_description
1 polymer ?
#
loop_
_entity_poly.entity_id
_entity_poly.type
_entity_poly.pdbx_seq_one_letter_code
_entity_poly.pdbx_strand_id
1 'polypeptide(L)' 'GKGSPTMKESVPSDSLDEEAQIQRLADALHRLDQHPGPFHASPLFGDLDRSTWIEMNLIHAEHHLAYLEPKY' A
#
# COMPACT_ATOMS: atom_id res chain seq x y z
N GLY A 1 -7.50 19.93 4.85
CA GLY A 1 -6.84 20.32 3.59
C GLY A 1 -7.24 19.34 2.52
N LYS A 2 -7.44 19.77 1.27
CA LYS A 2 -7.76 18.84 0.18
C LYS A 2 -6.53 17.98 -0.10
N GLY A 3 -6.66 16.66 0.03
CA GLY A 3 -5.62 15.71 -0.36
C GLY A 3 -5.29 15.85 -1.84
N SER A 4 -4.06 15.52 -2.22
CA SER A 4 -3.64 15.51 -3.62
C SER A 4 -4.43 14.43 -4.40
N PRO A 5 -4.75 14.65 -5.68
CA PRO A 5 -5.39 13.63 -6.51
C PRO A 5 -4.54 12.37 -6.58
N THR A 6 -5.17 11.21 -6.44
CA THR A 6 -4.58 9.90 -6.69
C THR A 6 -3.99 9.87 -8.11
N MET A 7 -2.77 9.36 -8.28
CA MET A 7 -2.15 9.22 -9.60
C MET A 7 -3.05 8.36 -10.49
N LYS A 8 -3.31 8.79 -11.73
CA LYS A 8 -4.26 8.07 -12.61
C LYS A 8 -3.79 6.67 -12.93
N GLU A 9 -2.48 6.48 -12.94
CA GLU A 9 -1.78 5.22 -13.15
C GLU A 9 -2.00 4.23 -11.99
N SER A 10 -2.40 4.71 -10.81
CA SER A 10 -2.76 3.86 -9.67
C SER A 10 -4.25 3.58 -9.56
N VAL A 11 -5.06 3.98 -10.56
CA VAL A 11 -6.47 3.59 -10.64
C VAL A 11 -6.53 2.20 -11.30
N PRO A 12 -7.00 1.16 -10.58
CA PRO A 12 -7.10 -0.16 -11.16
C PRO A 12 -8.21 -0.26 -12.22
N SER A 13 -8.09 -1.20 -13.16
CA SER A 13 -9.15 -1.47 -14.14
C SER A 13 -10.38 -2.09 -13.49
N ASP A 14 -11.57 -1.85 -14.06
CA ASP A 14 -12.86 -2.35 -13.53
C ASP A 14 -13.00 -3.88 -13.45
N SER A 15 -12.07 -4.65 -14.04
CA SER A 15 -12.14 -6.12 -14.15
C SER A 15 -11.07 -6.83 -13.32
N LEU A 16 -10.90 -6.46 -12.05
CA LEU A 16 -9.95 -7.16 -11.17
C LEU A 16 -10.59 -8.37 -10.49
N ASP A 17 -9.82 -9.46 -10.45
CA ASP A 17 -10.06 -10.60 -9.58
C ASP A 17 -9.69 -10.21 -8.14
N GLU A 18 -10.71 -10.07 -7.29
CA GLU A 18 -10.61 -9.66 -5.89
C GLU A 18 -9.77 -10.63 -5.06
N GLU A 19 -9.99 -11.94 -5.21
CA GLU A 19 -9.27 -12.97 -4.46
C GLU A 19 -7.78 -12.96 -4.83
N ALA A 20 -7.48 -12.83 -6.13
CA ALA A 20 -6.11 -12.67 -6.58
C ALA A 20 -5.44 -11.39 -6.05
N GLN A 21 -6.17 -10.30 -5.87
CA GLN A 21 -5.60 -9.07 -5.30
C GLN A 21 -5.33 -9.20 -3.80
N ILE A 22 -6.25 -9.84 -3.07
CA ILE A 22 -6.07 -10.12 -1.63
C ILE A 22 -4.84 -11.00 -1.42
N GLN A 23 -4.67 -12.05 -2.24
CA GLN A 23 -3.51 -12.92 -2.16
C GLN A 23 -2.20 -12.16 -2.45
N ARG A 24 -2.19 -11.28 -3.47
CA ARG A 24 -1.01 -10.44 -3.77
C ARG A 24 -0.63 -9.53 -2.62
N LEU A 25 -1.61 -8.96 -1.92
CA LEU A 25 -1.38 -8.16 -0.72
C LEU A 25 -0.78 -9.00 0.40
N ALA A 26 -1.34 -10.19 0.68
CA ALA A 26 -0.82 -11.11 1.68
C ALA A 26 0.64 -11.51 1.40
N ASP A 27 0.96 -11.84 0.15
CA ASP A 27 2.32 -12.18 -0.26
C ASP A 27 3.29 -10.98 -0.09
N ALA A 28 2.82 -9.76 -0.36
CA ALA A 28 3.61 -8.55 -0.16
C ALA A 28 3.90 -8.30 1.32
N LEU A 29 2.92 -8.48 2.20
CA LEU A 29 3.10 -8.37 3.65
C LEU A 29 4.08 -9.42 4.16
N HIS A 30 4.00 -10.65 3.68
CA HIS A 30 4.95 -11.70 4.04
C HIS A 30 6.38 -11.35 3.61
N ARG A 31 6.58 -10.86 2.38
CA ARG A 31 7.90 -10.39 1.91
C ARG A 31 8.42 -9.23 2.76
N LEU A 32 7.57 -8.27 3.11
CA LEU A 32 7.94 -7.14 3.95
C LEU A 32 8.40 -7.60 5.34
N ASP A 33 7.66 -8.52 5.95
CA ASP A 33 7.98 -9.06 7.27
C ASP A 33 9.32 -9.81 7.26
N GLN A 34 9.50 -10.73 6.32
CA GLN A 34 10.66 -11.61 6.24
C GLN A 34 11.91 -10.98 5.62
N HIS A 35 11.83 -9.77 5.04
CA HIS A 35 12.98 -9.13 4.41
C HIS A 35 14.06 -8.76 5.45
N PRO A 36 15.28 -9.34 5.36
CA PRO A 36 16.31 -9.15 6.37
C PRO A 36 17.20 -7.93 6.09
N GLY A 37 17.09 -7.33 4.90
CA GLY A 37 17.99 -6.29 4.41
C GLY A 37 17.40 -4.87 4.52
N PRO A 38 18.20 -3.86 4.11
CA PRO A 38 17.67 -2.52 3.95
C PRO A 38 16.62 -2.46 2.84
N PHE A 39 15.71 -1.51 2.95
CA PHE A 39 14.78 -1.18 1.87
C PHE A 39 15.43 -0.23 0.88
N HIS A 40 14.96 -0.26 -0.37
CA HIS A 40 15.30 0.78 -1.33
C HIS A 40 14.74 2.13 -0.90
N ALA A 41 15.36 3.20 -1.38
CA ALA A 41 14.86 4.55 -1.17
C ALA A 41 13.42 4.70 -1.68
N SER A 42 12.57 5.33 -0.89
CA SER A 42 11.23 5.70 -1.29
C SER A 42 11.29 6.72 -2.43
N PRO A 43 10.51 6.55 -3.51
CA PRO A 43 10.45 7.52 -4.60
C PRO A 43 9.86 8.87 -4.15
N LEU A 44 9.13 8.91 -3.02
CA LEU A 44 8.50 10.13 -2.50
C LEU A 44 9.26 10.74 -1.32
N PHE A 45 9.94 9.91 -0.51
CA PHE A 45 10.52 10.33 0.77
C PHE A 45 12.01 10.03 0.93
N GLY A 46 12.65 9.41 -0.07
CA GLY A 46 14.08 9.05 0.00
C GLY A 46 14.36 7.89 0.96
N ASP A 47 15.54 7.89 1.57
CA ASP A 47 15.94 6.83 2.50
C ASP A 47 15.13 6.88 3.79
N LEU A 48 14.50 5.76 4.12
CA LEU A 48 13.70 5.58 5.34
C LEU A 48 14.22 4.38 6.12
N ASP A 49 14.18 4.45 7.44
CA ASP A 49 14.38 3.26 8.27
C ASP A 49 13.17 2.32 8.19
N ARG A 50 13.35 1.07 8.66
CA ARG A 50 12.30 0.03 8.59
C ARG A 50 11.02 0.45 9.32
N SER A 51 11.12 1.09 10.49
CA SER A 51 9.96 1.56 11.26
C SER A 51 9.15 2.59 10.48
N THR A 52 9.82 3.56 9.87
CA THR A 52 9.18 4.62 9.09
C THR A 52 8.56 4.04 7.82
N TRP A 53 9.22 3.08 7.17
CA TRP A 53 8.63 2.34 6.05
C TRP A 53 7.32 1.61 6.41
N ILE A 54 7.30 0.94 7.57
CA ILE A 54 6.10 0.24 8.06
C ILE A 54 5.00 1.26 8.37
N GLU A 55 5.32 2.34 9.07
CA GLU A 55 4.37 3.41 9.39
C GLU A 55 3.74 4.02 8.13
N MET A 56 4.54 4.31 7.10
CA MET A 56 4.02 4.82 5.82
C MET A 56 3.06 3.84 5.13
N ASN A 57 3.38 2.53 5.15
CA ASN A 57 2.48 1.52 4.59
C ASN A 57 1.15 1.43 5.36
N LEU A 58 1.19 1.58 6.69
CA LEU A 58 -0.02 1.58 7.53
C LEU A 58 -0.89 2.80 7.27
N ILE A 59 -0.31 4.00 7.22
CA ILE A 59 -1.04 5.24 6.88
C ILE A 59 -1.67 5.13 5.48
N HIS A 60 -0.94 4.57 4.52
CA HIS A 60 -1.45 4.37 3.17
C HIS A 60 -2.59 3.34 3.12
N ALA A 61 -2.48 2.25 3.88
CA ALA A 61 -3.55 1.26 4.02
C ALA A 61 -4.79 1.88 4.66
N GLU A 62 -4.64 2.61 5.77
CA GLU A 62 -5.74 3.34 6.42
C GLU A 62 -6.45 4.28 5.45
N HIS A 63 -5.67 5.08 4.71
CA HIS A 63 -6.20 5.98 3.69
C HIS A 63 -7.09 5.27 2.68
N HIS A 64 -6.64 4.13 2.13
CA HIS A 64 -7.41 3.39 1.14
C HIS A 64 -8.61 2.64 1.73
N LEU A 65 -8.43 2.02 2.91
CA LEU A 65 -9.50 1.28 3.58
C LEU A 65 -10.64 2.20 4.03
N ALA A 66 -10.34 3.46 4.34
CA ALA A 66 -11.36 4.46 4.69
C ALA A 66 -12.33 4.79 3.54
N TYR A 67 -12.02 4.44 2.29
CA TYR A 67 -12.93 4.58 1.14
C TYR A 67 -13.77 3.34 0.87
N LEU A 68 -13.55 2.24 1.58
CA LEU A 68 -14.36 1.04 1.41
C LEU A 68 -15.73 1.25 2.05
N GLU A 69 -16.78 1.00 1.25
CA GLU A 69 -18.14 0.96 1.76
C GLU A 69 -18.46 -0.46 2.25
N PRO A 70 -19.06 -0.62 3.44
CA PRO A 70 -19.51 -1.92 3.91
C PRO A 70 -20.55 -2.50 2.94
N LYS A 71 -20.39 -3.77 2.57
CA LYS A 71 -21.45 -4.53 1.91
C LYS A 71 -22.39 -5.05 3.00
N TYR A 72 -23.59 -4.48 3.09
CA TYR A 72 -24.68 -4.95 3.94
C TYR A 72 -25.50 -6.04 3.24
#